data_AF-A0A133NRJ2-F1
#
_entry.id   AF-A0A133NRJ2-F1
#
_cell.length_a   1.000
_cell.length_b   1.000
_cell.length_c   1.000
_cell.angle_alpha   90.00
_cell.angle_beta   90.00
_cell.angle_gamma   90.00
#
_symmetry.space_group_name_H-M   'P 1'
#
loop_
_entity.id
_entity.type
_entity.pdbx_description
1 polymer ?
#
loop_
_entity_poly.entity_id
_entity_poly.type
_entity_poly.pdbx_seq_one_letter_code
_entity_poly.pdbx_strand_id
1 'polypeptide(L)'
;MDMYENLADENVSAPNNPPVAQFSGKDASVIMQTLLSEDSDATEIFASLSGPGRPNSKEKRESSVQERFRVPKSWSEYISRAAKRDGMPNKSKYLQSLILRDAQMHNEQCQLQAVLQ
;
A
#
# COMPACT_ATOMS: atom_id res chain seq x y z
N MET A 1 -23.61 -11.49 -21.70
CA MET A 1 -22.26 -11.75 -22.23
C MET A 1 -21.40 -11.98 -21.02
N ASP A 2 -20.91 -13.20 -20.88
CA ASP A 2 -20.45 -13.80 -19.62
C ASP A 2 -19.12 -13.19 -19.17
N MET A 3 -19.08 -12.76 -17.92
CA MET A 3 -17.93 -12.10 -17.27
C MET A 3 -16.90 -13.12 -16.75
N TYR A 4 -17.05 -14.39 -17.15
CA TYR A 4 -16.23 -15.53 -16.75
C TYR A 4 -15.35 -16.11 -17.87
N GLU A 5 -15.39 -15.60 -19.10
CA GLU A 5 -14.55 -16.12 -20.19
C GLU A 5 -13.12 -15.54 -20.25
N ASN A 6 -12.80 -14.49 -19.49
CA ASN A 6 -11.50 -13.81 -19.59
C ASN A 6 -10.39 -14.36 -18.67
N LEU A 7 -10.55 -15.56 -18.10
CA LEU A 7 -9.58 -16.13 -17.16
C LEU A 7 -8.49 -16.99 -17.83
N ALA A 8 -8.57 -17.22 -19.14
CA ALA A 8 -7.62 -18.04 -19.88
C ALA A 8 -7.10 -17.32 -21.13
N ASP A 9 -6.58 -16.09 -20.96
CA ASP A 9 -5.63 -15.57 -21.96
C ASP A 9 -4.31 -16.35 -21.80
N GLU A 10 -4.22 -17.50 -22.46
CA GLU A 10 -3.04 -18.37 -22.45
C GLU A 10 -1.83 -17.77 -23.20
N ASN A 11 -1.92 -16.54 -23.70
CA ASN A 11 -0.87 -15.86 -24.47
C ASN A 11 -0.25 -14.65 -23.74
N VAL A 12 -0.27 -14.61 -22.41
CA VAL A 12 0.60 -13.69 -21.68
C VAL A 12 2.04 -14.14 -21.90
N SER A 13 2.82 -13.36 -22.65
CA SER A 13 4.25 -13.61 -22.85
C SER A 13 4.92 -13.85 -21.51
N ALA A 14 5.54 -15.02 -21.35
CA ALA A 14 6.28 -15.34 -20.14
C ALA A 14 7.30 -14.22 -19.89
N PRO A 15 7.44 -13.73 -18.65
CA PRO A 15 8.40 -12.67 -18.36
C PRO A 15 9.78 -13.10 -18.87
N ASN A 16 10.42 -12.20 -19.64
CA ASN A 16 11.71 -12.45 -20.30
C ASN A 16 12.82 -12.88 -19.31
N ASN A 17 12.65 -12.52 -18.04
CA ASN A 17 13.49 -12.99 -16.95
C ASN A 17 12.69 -13.91 -16.04
N PRO A 18 13.25 -15.06 -15.63
CA PRO A 18 12.62 -15.90 -14.64
C PRO A 18 12.40 -15.11 -13.34
N PRO A 19 11.29 -15.35 -12.61
CA PRO A 19 11.07 -14.72 -11.32
C PRO A 19 12.24 -15.06 -10.39
N VAL A 20 12.84 -14.02 -9.80
CA VAL A 20 13.88 -14.20 -8.79
C VAL A 20 13.24 -14.84 -7.56
N ALA A 21 13.76 -16.00 -7.15
CA ALA A 21 13.27 -16.68 -5.97
C ALA A 21 13.41 -15.76 -4.74
N GLN A 22 12.31 -15.52 -4.04
CA GLN A 22 12.30 -14.70 -2.81
C GLN A 22 13.02 -15.38 -1.65
N PHE A 23 13.09 -16.72 -1.67
CA PHE A 23 13.74 -17.54 -0.65
C PHE A 23 14.61 -18.59 -1.33
N SER A 24 15.82 -18.82 -0.81
CA SER A 24 16.72 -19.86 -1.32
C SER A 24 17.58 -20.47 -0.21
N GLY A 25 18.12 -21.66 -0.44
CA GLY A 25 19.02 -22.32 0.51
C GLY A 25 18.37 -22.60 1.87
N LYS A 26 19.01 -22.10 2.94
CA LYS A 26 18.56 -22.35 4.33
C LYS A 26 17.18 -21.79 4.61
N ASP A 27 16.86 -20.60 4.10
CA ASP A 27 15.56 -19.95 4.33
C ASP A 27 14.41 -20.77 3.72
N ALA A 28 14.63 -21.28 2.50
CA ALA A 28 13.67 -22.18 1.85
C ALA A 28 13.50 -23.51 2.62
N SER A 29 14.59 -24.07 3.16
CA SER A 29 14.53 -25.30 3.95
C SER A 29 13.75 -25.14 5.25
N VAL A 30 13.90 -23.99 5.94
CA VAL A 30 13.16 -23.68 7.17
C VAL A 30 11.67 -23.56 6.87
N ILE A 31 11.29 -22.80 5.84
CA ILE A 31 9.89 -22.67 5.41
C ILE A 31 9.28 -24.04 5.08
N MET A 32 10.01 -24.88 4.33
CA MET A 32 9.55 -26.21 3.96
C MET A 32 9.38 -27.12 5.19
N GLN A 33 10.28 -27.02 6.15
CA GLN A 33 10.18 -27.78 7.40
C GLN A 33 9.01 -27.30 8.25
N THR A 34 8.74 -25.99 8.33
CA THR A 34 7.57 -25.45 9.02
C THR A 34 6.26 -25.86 8.33
N LEU A 35 6.23 -25.96 7.00
CA LEU A 35 5.07 -26.47 6.25
C LEU A 35 4.78 -27.96 6.50
N LEU A 36 5.80 -28.76 6.80
CA LEU A 36 5.68 -30.21 7.03
C LEU A 36 5.41 -30.57 8.49
N SER A 37 5.50 -29.61 9.41
CA SER A 37 5.28 -29.82 10.84
C SER A 37 3.79 -29.80 11.17
N GLU A 38 3.29 -30.88 11.78
CA GLU A 38 1.86 -31.07 12.13
C GLU A 38 1.32 -30.03 13.12
N ASP A 39 2.20 -29.40 13.93
CA ASP A 39 1.84 -28.40 14.93
C ASP A 39 1.99 -26.94 14.46
N SER A 40 2.32 -26.70 13.19
CA SER A 40 2.63 -25.34 12.72
C SER A 40 1.38 -24.51 12.42
N ASP A 41 1.29 -23.34 13.02
CA ASP A 41 0.25 -22.35 12.72
C ASP A 41 0.46 -21.80 11.31
N ALA A 42 -0.46 -22.11 10.40
CA ALA A 42 -0.47 -21.62 9.03
C ALA A 42 -0.28 -20.09 8.95
N THR A 43 -0.76 -19.36 9.95
CA THR A 43 -0.63 -17.89 10.04
C THR A 43 0.82 -17.44 10.15
N GLU A 44 1.66 -18.17 10.89
CA GLU A 44 3.08 -17.85 11.06
C GLU A 44 3.90 -18.17 9.80
N ILE A 45 3.53 -19.24 9.10
CA ILE A 45 4.12 -19.64 7.82
C ILE A 45 3.82 -18.59 6.74
N PHE A 46 2.57 -18.12 6.67
CA PHE A 46 2.22 -17.06 5.73
C PHE A 46 2.89 -15.73 6.07
N ALA A 47 3.11 -15.43 7.34
CA ALA A 47 3.82 -14.23 7.76
C ALA A 47 5.31 -14.27 7.38
N SER A 48 5.98 -15.42 7.49
CA SER A 48 7.39 -15.57 7.07
C SER A 48 7.57 -15.56 5.55
N LEU A 49 6.60 -16.09 4.80
CA LEU A 49 6.54 -16.04 3.33
C LEU A 49 6.19 -14.65 2.78
N SER A 50 5.56 -13.82 3.60
CA SER A 50 5.17 -12.47 3.22
C SER A 50 6.40 -11.57 3.25
N GLY A 51 7.08 -11.46 2.11
CA GLY A 51 8.25 -10.59 1.94
C GLY A 51 8.03 -9.14 2.39
N PRO A 52 9.11 -8.33 2.46
CA PRO A 52 9.04 -6.95 2.92
C PRO A 52 8.00 -6.16 2.09
N GLY A 53 6.96 -5.68 2.78
CA GLY A 53 5.91 -4.85 2.18
C GLY A 53 4.50 -5.41 2.23
N ARG A 54 4.29 -6.69 2.58
CA ARG A 54 2.92 -7.17 2.83
C ARG A 54 2.49 -6.80 4.26
N PRO A 55 1.37 -6.08 4.43
CA PRO A 55 0.81 -5.76 5.74
C PRO A 55 0.67 -7.02 6.62
N ASN A 56 1.19 -6.97 7.84
CA ASN A 56 0.90 -8.03 8.81
C ASN A 56 -0.57 -7.92 9.21
N SER A 57 -1.32 -9.03 9.25
CA SER A 57 -2.74 -8.99 9.67
C SER A 57 -2.92 -8.49 11.11
N LYS A 58 -1.86 -8.56 11.92
CA LYS A 58 -1.79 -8.05 13.30
C LYS A 58 -1.42 -6.55 13.40
N GLU A 59 -1.09 -5.90 12.29
CA GLU A 59 -0.78 -4.47 12.24
C GLU A 59 -2.06 -3.66 12.47
N LYS A 60 -2.22 -3.09 13.68
CA LYS A 60 -3.37 -2.24 14.03
C LYS A 60 -3.28 -0.91 13.28
N ARG A 61 -3.84 -0.89 12.07
CA ARG A 61 -3.98 0.33 11.27
C ARG A 61 -5.21 1.09 11.70
N GLU A 62 -5.09 2.41 11.71
CA GLU A 62 -6.25 3.28 11.80
C GLU A 62 -7.16 3.02 10.60
N SER A 63 -8.47 2.94 10.84
CA SER A 63 -9.43 2.68 9.79
C SER A 63 -9.55 3.88 8.86
N SER A 64 -9.65 3.63 7.56
CA SER A 64 -9.91 4.68 6.59
C SER A 64 -11.35 5.19 6.73
N VAL A 65 -11.52 6.51 6.84
CA VAL A 65 -12.83 7.17 6.90
C VAL A 65 -13.11 7.91 5.59
N GLN A 66 -14.37 7.88 5.13
CA GLN A 66 -14.81 8.65 3.96
C GLN A 66 -15.41 9.98 4.40
N GLU A 67 -14.69 11.08 4.14
CA GLU A 67 -15.17 12.43 4.41
C GLU A 67 -15.86 13.04 3.18
N ARG A 68 -17.02 13.69 3.37
CA ARG A 68 -17.81 14.31 2.29
C ARG A 68 -17.94 15.81 2.50
N PHE A 69 -17.34 16.58 1.61
CA PHE A 69 -17.43 18.04 1.59
C PHE A 69 -18.24 18.54 0.40
N ARG A 70 -18.95 19.66 0.59
CA ARG A 70 -19.55 20.42 -0.51
C ARG A 70 -18.63 21.57 -0.85
N VAL A 71 -18.27 21.70 -2.13
CA VAL A 71 -17.42 22.79 -2.63
C VAL A 71 -18.05 23.44 -3.85
N PRO A 72 -17.78 24.74 -4.06
CA PRO A 72 -18.10 25.40 -5.32
C PRO A 72 -17.51 24.65 -6.53
N LYS A 73 -18.18 24.76 -7.68
CA LYS A 73 -17.72 24.11 -8.92
C LYS A 73 -16.32 24.58 -9.32
N SER A 74 -16.05 25.88 -9.20
CA SER A 74 -14.74 26.48 -9.50
C SER A 74 -13.61 25.83 -8.71
N TRP A 75 -13.85 25.50 -7.43
CA TRP A 75 -12.88 24.83 -6.58
C TRP A 75 -12.67 23.38 -7.00
N SER A 76 -13.76 22.66 -7.27
CA SER A 76 -13.67 21.27 -7.75
C SER A 76 -12.88 21.15 -9.05
N GLU A 77 -13.05 22.11 -9.97
CA GLU A 77 -12.26 22.21 -11.20
C GLU A 77 -10.81 22.56 -10.91
N TYR A 78 -10.55 23.54 -10.05
CA TYR A 78 -9.19 23.91 -9.64
C TYR A 78 -8.43 22.72 -9.06
N ILE A 79 -9.02 21.99 -8.10
CA ILE A 79 -8.45 20.78 -7.49
C ILE A 79 -8.11 19.74 -8.57
N SER A 80 -8.96 19.60 -9.59
CA SER A 80 -8.72 18.65 -10.68
C SER A 80 -7.51 19.05 -11.52
N ARG A 81 -7.35 20.34 -11.81
CA ARG A 81 -6.19 20.86 -12.56
C ARG A 81 -4.92 20.78 -11.73
N ALA A 82 -4.99 21.13 -10.44
CA ALA A 82 -3.87 21.07 -9.52
C ALA A 82 -3.37 19.63 -9.33
N ALA A 83 -4.27 18.66 -9.17
CA ALA A 83 -3.91 17.24 -9.11
C ALA A 83 -3.13 16.80 -10.36
N LYS A 84 -3.59 17.17 -11.57
CA LYS A 84 -2.88 16.87 -12.82
C LYS A 84 -1.52 17.54 -12.90
N ARG A 85 -1.44 18.82 -12.53
CA ARG A 85 -0.18 19.59 -12.52
C ARG A 85 0.86 18.94 -11.60
N ASP A 86 0.42 18.43 -10.46
CA ASP A 86 1.30 17.85 -9.44
C ASP A 86 1.48 16.33 -9.63
N GLY A 87 1.09 15.78 -10.80
CA GLY A 87 1.29 14.37 -11.16
C GLY A 87 0.43 13.37 -10.36
N MET A 88 -0.60 13.84 -9.66
CA MET A 88 -1.43 13.01 -8.81
C MET A 88 -2.52 12.28 -9.61
N PRO A 89 -2.79 11.01 -9.31
CA PRO A 89 -3.72 10.19 -10.09
C PRO A 89 -5.18 10.61 -9.92
N ASN A 90 -5.55 11.18 -8.77
CA ASN A 90 -6.92 11.60 -8.49
C ASN A 90 -6.99 12.73 -7.44
N LYS A 91 -8.19 13.31 -7.28
CA LYS A 91 -8.43 14.40 -6.33
C LYS A 91 -8.15 13.99 -4.88
N SER A 92 -8.51 12.76 -4.49
CA SER A 92 -8.33 12.28 -3.12
C SER A 92 -6.87 12.18 -2.73
N LYS A 93 -6.00 11.70 -3.62
CA LYS A 93 -4.55 11.64 -3.42
C LYS A 93 -3.92 13.02 -3.33
N TYR A 94 -4.41 13.95 -4.15
CA TYR A 94 -4.01 15.34 -4.06
C TYR A 94 -4.42 16.00 -2.74
N LEU A 95 -5.66 15.79 -2.27
CA LEU A 95 -6.08 16.32 -0.98
C LEU A 95 -5.33 15.66 0.18
N GLN A 96 -5.08 14.35 0.11
CA GLN A 96 -4.30 13.61 1.10
C GLN A 96 -2.88 14.19 1.22
N SER A 97 -2.22 14.53 0.10
CA SER A 97 -0.86 15.09 0.14
C SER A 97 -0.82 16.48 0.76
N LEU A 98 -1.85 17.31 0.55
CA LEU A 98 -1.97 18.61 1.20
C LEU A 98 -2.09 18.48 2.72
N ILE A 99 -2.95 17.57 3.20
CA ILE A 99 -3.16 17.31 4.63
C ILE A 99 -1.86 16.78 5.26
N LEU A 100 -1.19 15.84 4.62
CA LEU A 100 0.07 15.29 5.12
C LEU A 100 1.15 16.36 5.23
N ARG A 101 1.27 17.23 4.22
CA ARG A 101 2.23 18.33 4.22
C ARG A 101 1.94 19.34 5.32
N ASP A 102 0.67 19.69 5.51
CA ASP A 102 0.23 20.60 6.57
C ASP A 102 0.54 20.02 7.96
N ALA A 103 0.21 18.75 8.18
CA ALA A 103 0.51 18.04 9.43
C ALA A 103 2.03 17.97 9.72
N GLN A 104 2.85 17.72 8.69
CA GLN A 104 4.31 17.75 8.82
C GLN A 104 4.82 19.13 9.24
N MET A 105 4.39 20.19 8.56
CA MET A 105 4.81 21.55 8.90
C MET A 105 4.34 21.96 10.31
N HIS A 106 3.14 21.57 10.71
CA HIS A 106 2.63 21.84 12.05
C HIS A 106 3.46 21.13 13.12
N ASN A 107 3.82 19.87 12.91
CA ASN A 107 4.67 19.12 13.84
C ASN A 107 6.05 19.75 13.97
N GLU A 108 6.67 20.17 12.86
CA GLU A 108 7.96 20.87 12.87
C GLU A 108 7.89 22.18 13.65
N GLN A 109 6.83 22.97 13.46
CA GLN A 109 6.62 24.22 14.21
C GLN A 109 6.48 23.97 15.72
N CYS A 110 5.68 22.98 16.10
CA CYS A 110 5.50 22.60 17.51
C CYS A 110 6.83 22.15 18.15
N GLN A 111 7.63 21.38 17.42
CA GLN A 111 8.96 20.94 17.89
C GLN A 111 9.92 22.13 18.07
N LEU A 112 9.98 23.05 17.10
CA LEU A 112 10.82 24.24 17.19
C LEU A 112 10.44 25.12 18.38
N GLN A 113 9.14 25.29 18.65
CA GLN A 113 8.67 26.05 19.80
C GLN A 113 9.03 25.38 21.13
N ALA A 114 8.96 24.05 21.20
CA ALA A 114 9.32 23.29 22.41
C ALA A 114 10.83 23.32 22.73
N VAL A 115 11.69 23.49 21.73
CA VAL A 115 13.15 23.55 21.92
C VAL A 115 13.63 24.95 22.34
N LEU A 116 12.84 25.99 22.06
CA LEU A 116 13.15 27.39 22.40
C LEU A 116 12.64 27.82 23.79
N GLN A 117 11.95 26.93 24.51
CA GLN A 117 11.54 27.12 25.91
C GLN A 117 12.50 26.41 26.86
#